data_AF-A0A2U0S9X6-F1
#
_entry.id   AF-A0A2U0S9X6-F1
#
_cell.length_a   1.000
_cell.length_b   1.000
_cell.length_c   1.000
_cell.angle_alpha   90.00
_cell.angle_beta   90.00
_cell.angle_gamma   90.00
#
_symmetry.space_group_name_H-M   'P 1'
#
loop_
_entity.id
_entity.type
_entity.pdbx_description
1 polymer ?
#
loop_
_entity_poly.entity_id
_entity_poly.type
_entity_poly.pdbx_seq_one_letter_code
_entity_poly.pdbx_strand_id
1 'polypeptide(L)' 'MTPPPTGRIAAAALLPPLGVYLAEGPGRAFGIACGLTALGFLPGSGYALWRLFHPAPGG' A
#
# COMPACT_ATOMS: atom_id res chain seq x y z
N MET A 1 20.04 -11.13 -12.03
CA MET A 1 18.76 -11.10 -11.29
C MET A 1 18.63 -9.72 -10.66
N THR A 2 18.01 -8.76 -11.35
CA THR A 2 17.82 -7.40 -10.83
C THR A 2 16.58 -7.38 -9.93
N PRO A 3 16.66 -6.92 -8.67
CA PRO A 3 15.48 -6.82 -7.82
C PRO A 3 14.43 -5.93 -8.52
N PRO A 4 13.14 -6.30 -8.47
CA PRO A 4 12.11 -5.48 -9.09
C PRO A 4 12.13 -4.09 -8.43
N PRO A 5 12.20 -3.00 -9.21
CA PRO A 5 12.21 -1.65 -8.65
C PRO A 5 10.94 -1.49 -7.82
N THR A 6 11.09 -1.11 -6.55
CA THR A 6 10.02 -1.01 -5.55
C THR A 6 8.79 -0.23 -6.04
N GLY A 7 8.96 0.68 -7.01
CA GLY A 7 7.86 1.38 -7.70
C GLY A 7 6.90 0.48 -8.49
N ARG A 8 7.36 -0.67 -9.01
CA ARG A 8 6.48 -1.69 -9.63
C ARG A 8 5.57 -2.36 -8.62
N ILE A 9 6.01 -2.50 -7.36
CA ILE A 9 5.21 -3.11 -6.29
C ILE A 9 4.10 -2.15 -5.86
N ALA A 10 4.38 -0.85 -5.79
CA ALA A 10 3.36 0.17 -5.51
C ALA A 10 2.35 0.35 -6.66
N ALA A 11 2.83 0.39 -7.91
CA ALA A 11 1.96 0.40 -9.09
C ALA A 11 1.14 -0.89 -9.19
N ALA A 12 1.76 -2.04 -8.91
CA ALA A 12 1.09 -3.33 -8.75
C ALA A 12 0.48 -3.53 -7.35
N ALA A 13 0.17 -2.48 -6.59
CA ALA A 13 -0.71 -2.53 -5.41
C ALA A 13 -1.98 -1.71 -5.66
N LEU A 14 -1.88 -0.63 -6.46
CA LEU A 14 -3.00 0.18 -6.92
C LEU A 14 -3.68 -0.36 -8.20
N LEU A 15 -2.92 -0.97 -9.11
CA LEU A 15 -3.44 -1.61 -10.33
C LEU A 15 -4.10 -3.02 -10.11
N PRO A 16 -3.69 -3.85 -9.14
CA PRO A 16 -4.34 -5.12 -8.83
C PRO A 16 -5.80 -5.03 -8.44
N PRO A 17 -6.25 -4.15 -7.52
CA PRO A 17 -7.66 -4.12 -7.16
C PRO A 17 -8.53 -3.81 -8.38
N LEU A 18 -8.06 -2.97 -9.31
CA LEU A 18 -8.77 -2.70 -10.56
C LEU A 18 -8.69 -3.87 -11.56
N GLY A 19 -7.51 -4.49 -11.73
CA GLY A 19 -7.32 -5.65 -12.62
C GLY A 19 -8.07 -6.90 -12.14
N VAL A 20 -8.09 -7.14 -10.83
CA VAL A 20 -8.83 -8.24 -10.17
C VAL A 20 -10.34 -7.96 -10.20
N TYR A 21 -10.77 -6.71 -10.01
CA TYR A 21 -12.19 -6.36 -10.14
C TYR A 21 -12.70 -6.58 -11.58
N LEU A 22 -11.89 -6.28 -12.60
CA LEU A 22 -12.22 -6.53 -14.01
C LEU A 22 -12.13 -8.01 -14.40
N ALA A 23 -11.25 -8.80 -13.77
CA ALA A 23 -11.04 -10.22 -14.09
C ALA A 23 -11.94 -11.19 -13.29
N GLU A 24 -12.19 -10.90 -12.01
CA GLU A 24 -12.91 -11.78 -11.08
C GLU A 24 -14.20 -11.16 -10.52
N GLY A 25 -14.47 -9.87 -10.78
CA GLY A 25 -15.60 -9.14 -10.20
C GLY A 25 -15.36 -8.76 -8.72
N PRO A 26 -16.40 -8.29 -7.99
CA PRO A 26 -16.33 -8.01 -6.55
C PRO A 26 -16.23 -9.33 -5.75
N GLY A 27 -15.06 -9.95 -5.78
CA GLY A 27 -14.78 -11.23 -5.12
C GLY A 27 -13.75 -11.13 -3.99
N ARG A 28 -13.42 -12.29 -3.39
CA ARG A 28 -12.43 -12.41 -2.29
C ARG A 28 -11.07 -11.80 -2.66
N ALA A 29 -10.63 -11.92 -3.91
CA ALA A 29 -9.36 -11.38 -4.35
C ALA A 29 -9.34 -9.84 -4.35
N PHE A 30 -10.45 -9.17 -4.65
CA PHE A 30 -10.59 -7.71 -4.50
C PHE A 30 -10.44 -7.28 -3.04
N GLY A 31 -11.09 -8.02 -2.12
CA GLY A 31 -10.96 -7.79 -0.68
C GLY A 31 -9.53 -7.99 -0.17
N ILE A 32 -8.83 -9.01 -0.67
CA ILE A 32 -7.41 -9.27 -0.33
C ILE A 32 -6.51 -8.14 -0.87
N ALA A 33 -6.72 -7.70 -2.11
CA ALA A 33 -5.96 -6.60 -2.71
C ALA A 33 -6.18 -5.26 -1.97
N CYS A 34 -7.42 -4.94 -1.60
CA CYS A 34 -7.75 -3.80 -0.74
C CYS A 34 -7.11 -3.92 0.65
N GLY A 35 -7.16 -5.12 1.25
CA GLY A 35 -6.56 -5.39 2.55
C GLY A 35 -5.04 -5.22 2.56
N LEU A 36 -4.33 -5.74 1.55
CA LEU A 36 -2.89 -5.55 1.36
C LEU A 36 -2.52 -4.08 1.14
N THR A 37 -3.34 -3.33 0.40
CA THR A 37 -3.16 -1.89 0.19
C THR A 37 -3.30 -1.12 1.50
N ALA A 38 -4.36 -1.39 2.27
CA ALA A 38 -4.57 -0.79 3.58
C ALA A 38 -3.43 -1.16 4.55
N LEU A 39 -3.01 -2.44 4.58
CA LEU A 39 -1.91 -2.92 5.41
C LEU A 39 -0.55 -2.29 5.07
N GLY A 40 -0.30 -1.93 3.81
CA GLY A 40 0.89 -1.18 3.41
C GLY A 40 0.78 0.32 3.69
N PHE A 41 -0.41 0.89 3.56
CA PHE A 41 -0.67 2.33 3.70
C PHE A 41 -0.79 2.80 5.15
N LEU A 42 -1.45 2.01 6.02
CA LEU A 42 -1.59 2.28 7.46
C LEU A 42 -0.25 2.48 8.18
N PRO A 43 0.77 1.60 8.04
CA PRO A 43 2.04 1.78 8.72
C PRO A 43 2.81 3.00 8.19
N GLY A 44 2.76 3.27 6.88
CA GLY A 44 3.38 4.46 6.29
C GLY A 44 2.74 5.76 6.78
N SER A 45 1.42 5.81 6.83
CA SER A 45 0.66 6.97 7.32
C SER A 45 0.84 7.16 8.83
N GLY A 46 0.83 6.07 9.60
CA GLY A 46 1.10 6.09 11.03
C GLY A 46 2.51 6.59 11.36
N TYR A 47 3.52 6.16 10.60
CA TYR A 47 4.89 6.65 10.77
C TYR A 47 5.03 8.14 10.43
N ALA A 48 4.39 8.60 9.36
CA ALA A 48 4.38 10.03 8.99
C ALA A 48 3.71 10.88 10.08
N LEU A 49 2.55 10.44 10.60
CA LEU A 49 1.88 11.09 11.73
C LEU A 49 2.75 11.07 12.99
N TRP A 50 3.38 9.94 13.31
CA TRP A 50 4.28 9.84 14.46
C TRP A 50 5.45 10.82 14.34
N ARG A 51 6.09 10.93 13.18
CA ARG A 51 7.15 11.93 12.93
C ARG A 51 6.64 13.37 13.02
N LEU A 52 5.41 13.63 12.60
CA LEU A 52 4.78 14.95 12.70
C LEU A 52 4.51 15.34 14.16
N PHE A 53 4.02 14.40 14.97
CA PHE A 53 3.67 14.64 16.36
C PHE A 53 4.85 14.47 17.34
N HIS A 54 5.90 13.75 16.97
CA HIS A 54 7.14 13.61 17.74
C HIS A 54 8.32 14.21 16.97
N PRO A 55 8.34 15.55 16.76
CA PRO A 55 9.56 16.21 16.32
C PRO A 55 10.64 15.98 17.38
N ALA A 56 11.89 15.76 16.94
CA ALA A 56 13.00 15.57 17.86
C ALA A 56 13.10 16.81 18.79
N PRO A 57 13.27 16.61 20.11
CA PRO A 57 13.43 17.73 21.03
C PRO A 57 14.78 18.41 20.77
N GLY A 58 14.76 19.50 20.01
CA GLY A 58 15.97 20.26 19.66
C GLY A 58 15.82 21.28 18.52
N GLY A 59 14.61 21.79 18.27
CA GLY A 59 14.40 22.98 17.44
C GLY A 59 14.35 24.22 18.32
#